data_AF-A0A8C2SB14-F1
#
_entry.id   AF-A0A8C2SB14-F1
#
_cell.length_a   1.000
_cell.length_b   1.000
_cell.length_c   1.000
_cell.angle_alpha   90.00
_cell.angle_beta   90.00
_cell.angle_gamma   90.00
#
_symmetry.space_group_name_H-M   'P 1'
#
loop_
_entity.id
_entity.type
_entity.pdbx_description
1 polymer ?
#
loop_
_entity_poly.entity_id
_entity_poly.type
_entity_poly.pdbx_seq_one_letter_code
_entity_poly.pdbx_strand_id
1 'polypeptide(L)'
;MKEAETRADSVHFCTDNQNVCLSSQGLDPVAVVPAAPRMPRRLQATLASLGVFLVSCLVALFIVVLQHPRPALETSAYFQEFLGDNHTGQFLKEPDYPYHSVRVAEFQEAVQLFKGHMENASTWSVGIQLLTCRVDNVSSQIQMLGSDLESASADIQMLKGLLKDASTLSFQTQLLKSSLEETTSKIQKLQGDLEEANGSNSQIQSFFKSSLENTSIELLVLNRGLENAIMEIQVLKAGLETANAEVRSANSSLKNVNAQIHVLRGNLDSVSDLRAHHQVLRSSLENTTAEMQRLKGSLQNANALNSQTQTFIRGSLDNTSAQIQVLRSHLERAGGEIHLLKRDLENVTAQTQTASSHLEQTDAEMRVLKTELESAIALSSKIQVLNGLLRNASQEIQTLKQGMKDATALQSQTQMLERRLQEARTEIQTLKKDLGNTKTLTTTIQEQQRSLESFRTALASQEQRQRTQNQLLLLFLQGGKFYSGNMYYFSSAKKTWQEAEQFCVSHGAHLASVTSEEEQAFLTQFTGSVYYWIGLTDRGTEDDWRWTDGTAFNRARSRAIDSP
;
A
#
# COMPACT_ATOMS: atom_id res chain seq x y z
N MET A 1 14.68 47.76 17.11
CA MET A 1 13.21 47.79 17.30
C MET A 1 12.66 46.53 16.66
N LYS A 2 12.01 45.57 17.32
CA LYS A 2 11.52 45.40 18.68
C LYS A 2 11.58 43.88 18.93
N GLU A 3 11.99 43.47 20.12
CA GLU A 3 11.90 42.08 20.60
C GLU A 3 10.44 41.60 20.58
N ALA A 4 10.22 40.32 20.26
CA ALA A 4 8.96 39.64 20.50
C ALA A 4 9.22 38.20 20.96
N GLU A 5 9.22 38.08 22.29
CA GLU A 5 8.87 36.94 23.13
C GLU A 5 8.15 35.77 22.42
N THR A 6 8.77 34.60 22.46
CA THR A 6 8.16 33.31 22.17
C THR A 6 7.37 32.82 23.38
N ARG A 7 6.04 32.97 23.34
CA ARG A 7 5.14 32.09 24.10
C ARG A 7 4.70 30.95 23.20
N ALA A 8 4.96 29.73 23.68
CA ALA A 8 4.41 28.50 23.13
C ALA A 8 2.87 28.53 23.17
N ASP A 9 2.25 27.82 22.23
CA ASP A 9 0.81 27.54 22.09
C ASP A 9 -0.03 28.52 21.26
N SER A 10 0.32 28.72 19.98
CA SER A 10 -0.65 28.68 18.86
C SER A 10 0.03 28.85 17.49
N VAL A 11 -0.34 28.03 16.51
CA VAL A 11 0.06 28.20 15.10
C VAL A 11 -1.17 28.66 14.31
N HIS A 12 -1.09 29.83 13.69
CA HIS A 12 -2.11 30.36 12.79
C HIS A 12 -1.68 30.17 11.33
N PHE A 13 -2.54 29.58 10.50
CA PHE A 13 -2.38 29.55 9.04
C PHE A 13 -3.43 30.46 8.39
N CYS A 14 -2.99 31.39 7.55
CA CYS A 14 -3.85 32.21 6.70
C CYS A 14 -3.62 31.83 5.23
N THR A 15 -4.68 31.38 4.55
CA THR A 15 -4.81 31.46 3.09
C THR A 15 -6.19 32.02 2.77
N ASP A 16 -6.24 32.86 1.75
CA ASP A 16 -7.35 33.78 1.47
C ASP A 16 -8.74 33.17 1.66
N ASN A 17 -9.46 33.74 2.64
CA ASN A 17 -10.89 33.66 2.94
C ASN A 17 -11.50 32.68 3.95
N GLN A 18 -10.77 31.87 4.73
CA GLN A 18 -11.36 31.25 5.95
C GLN A 18 -10.35 31.04 7.10
N ASN A 19 -10.68 31.49 8.32
CA ASN A 19 -9.90 31.25 9.54
C ASN A 19 -10.43 30.02 10.29
N VAL A 20 -9.57 29.03 10.53
CA VAL A 20 -9.87 27.87 11.40
C VAL A 20 -8.80 27.80 12.49
N CYS A 21 -9.25 27.74 13.75
CA CYS A 21 -8.39 27.65 14.93
C CYS A 21 -8.55 26.25 15.54
N LEU A 22 -7.46 25.51 15.74
CA LEU A 22 -7.46 24.22 16.43
C LEU A 22 -6.66 24.34 17.73
N SER A 23 -7.37 24.32 18.85
CA SER A 23 -6.77 24.25 20.19
C SER A 23 -6.62 22.78 20.60
N SER A 24 -5.45 22.38 21.09
CA SER A 24 -5.22 21.07 21.71
C SER A 24 -5.75 21.09 23.14
N GLN A 25 -6.89 20.45 23.39
CA GLN A 25 -7.40 20.26 24.75
C GLN A 25 -6.81 18.97 25.32
N GLY A 26 -5.96 19.13 26.34
CA GLY A 26 -5.33 18.05 27.09
C GLY A 26 -6.35 17.19 27.82
N LEU A 27 -6.07 15.88 27.87
CA LEU A 27 -6.70 14.94 28.78
C LEU A 27 -6.27 15.25 30.22
N ASP A 28 -7.24 15.33 31.12
CA ASP A 28 -7.04 15.04 32.55
C ASP A 28 -7.99 13.90 32.97
N PRO A 29 -7.56 12.96 33.84
CA PRO A 29 -8.30 11.75 34.14
C PRO A 29 -9.16 11.93 35.40
N VAL A 30 -10.48 11.83 35.25
CA VAL A 30 -11.39 11.62 36.40
C VAL A 30 -12.17 10.34 36.19
N ALA A 31 -11.83 9.35 36.99
CA ALA A 31 -12.56 8.12 37.16
C ALA A 31 -13.99 8.41 37.65
N VAL A 32 -14.99 8.02 36.87
CA VAL A 32 -16.38 7.93 37.31
C VAL A 32 -16.77 6.45 37.31
N VAL A 33 -16.81 5.90 38.51
CA VAL A 33 -17.40 4.60 38.85
C VAL A 33 -18.90 4.62 38.51
N PRO A 34 -19.47 3.60 37.83
CA PRO A 34 -20.91 3.46 37.76
C PRO A 34 -21.42 2.91 39.09
N ALA A 35 -22.25 3.70 39.77
CA ALA A 35 -22.95 3.31 40.98
C ALA A 35 -23.94 2.17 40.71
N ALA A 36 -23.88 1.13 41.54
CA ALA A 36 -24.87 0.06 41.60
C ALA A 36 -26.28 0.59 41.99
N PRO A 37 -27.38 0.04 41.44
CA PRO A 37 -28.72 0.45 41.83
C PRO A 37 -29.06 -0.11 43.22
N ARG A 38 -29.24 0.78 44.19
CA ARG A 38 -29.79 0.44 45.51
C ARG A 38 -31.30 0.20 45.39
N MET A 39 -31.72 -1.05 45.60
CA MET A 39 -33.13 -1.41 45.80
C MET A 39 -33.73 -0.70 47.04
N PRO A 40 -34.98 -0.20 46.96
CA PRO A 40 -35.63 0.43 48.10
C PRO A 40 -36.04 -0.61 49.16
N ARG A 41 -35.64 -0.40 50.41
CA ARG A 41 -35.86 -1.25 51.60
C ARG A 41 -37.33 -1.62 51.92
N ARG A 42 -38.32 -1.11 51.16
CA ARG A 42 -39.74 -1.44 51.32
C ARG A 42 -40.21 -2.67 50.53
N LEU A 43 -39.45 -3.12 49.52
CA LEU A 43 -39.78 -4.32 48.72
C LEU A 43 -39.22 -5.63 49.31
N GLN A 44 -38.20 -5.53 50.17
CA GLN A 44 -37.59 -6.70 50.81
C GLN A 44 -38.43 -7.23 52.00
N ALA A 45 -39.18 -6.34 52.67
CA ALA A 45 -40.06 -6.71 53.78
C ALA A 45 -41.37 -7.39 53.32
N THR A 46 -41.90 -7.02 52.15
CA THR A 46 -43.10 -7.63 51.58
C THR A 46 -42.83 -9.02 50.98
N LEU A 47 -41.64 -9.25 50.40
CA LEU A 47 -41.23 -10.57 49.92
C LEU A 47 -40.93 -11.55 51.06
N ALA A 48 -40.36 -11.09 52.18
CA ALA A 48 -40.14 -11.92 53.36
C ALA A 48 -41.45 -12.35 54.04
N SER A 49 -42.46 -11.48 54.08
CA SER A 49 -43.80 -11.79 54.62
C SER A 49 -44.55 -12.84 53.78
N LEU A 50 -44.37 -12.83 52.46
CA LEU A 50 -44.99 -13.80 51.56
C LEU A 50 -44.33 -15.19 51.67
N GLY A 51 -43.01 -15.21 51.88
CA GLY A 51 -42.23 -16.44 52.08
C GLY A 51 -42.60 -17.17 53.37
N VAL A 52 -42.83 -16.45 54.48
CA VAL A 52 -43.24 -17.05 55.77
C VAL A 52 -44.64 -17.65 55.68
N PHE A 53 -45.57 -17.03 54.93
CA PHE A 53 -46.92 -17.56 54.72
C PHE A 53 -46.92 -18.83 53.85
N LEU A 54 -46.12 -18.87 52.78
CA LEU A 54 -46.02 -20.05 51.90
C LEU A 54 -45.38 -21.24 52.60
N VAL A 55 -44.35 -21.02 53.42
CA VAL A 55 -43.72 -22.08 54.22
C VAL A 55 -44.70 -22.61 55.28
N SER A 56 -45.49 -21.74 55.91
CA SER A 56 -46.51 -22.17 56.89
C SER A 56 -47.64 -22.99 56.26
N CYS A 57 -48.05 -22.67 55.03
CA CYS A 57 -49.05 -23.45 54.28
C CYS A 57 -48.51 -24.80 53.79
N LEU A 58 -47.23 -24.87 53.39
CA LEU A 58 -46.59 -26.12 52.97
C LEU A 58 -46.36 -27.08 54.14
N VAL A 59 -46.02 -26.57 55.33
CA VAL A 59 -45.91 -27.39 56.55
C VAL A 59 -47.28 -27.92 56.99
N ALA A 60 -48.36 -27.14 56.86
CA ALA A 60 -49.71 -27.61 57.14
C ALA A 60 -50.18 -28.71 56.18
N LEU A 61 -49.87 -28.58 54.88
CA LEU A 61 -50.14 -29.63 53.87
C LEU A 61 -49.33 -30.91 54.13
N PHE A 62 -48.08 -30.78 54.59
CA PHE A 62 -47.22 -31.93 54.91
C PHE A 62 -47.70 -32.69 56.15
N ILE A 63 -48.27 -32.01 57.16
CA ILE A 63 -48.86 -32.64 58.35
C ILE A 63 -50.16 -33.40 58.01
N VAL A 64 -50.97 -32.89 57.08
CA VAL A 64 -52.21 -33.57 56.63
C VAL A 64 -51.91 -34.82 55.80
N VAL A 65 -50.82 -34.83 55.02
CA VAL A 65 -50.41 -35.99 54.22
C VAL A 65 -49.78 -37.10 55.07
N LEU A 66 -49.19 -36.78 56.23
CA LEU A 66 -48.56 -37.76 57.13
C LEU A 66 -49.53 -38.47 58.10
N GLN A 67 -50.79 -38.03 58.23
CA GLN A 67 -51.71 -38.56 59.25
C GLN A 67 -52.73 -39.62 58.80
N HIS A 68 -52.70 -40.12 57.55
CA HIS A 68 -53.56 -41.25 57.16
C HIS A 68 -52.81 -42.36 56.41
N PRO A 69 -52.58 -43.52 57.04
CA PRO A 69 -52.22 -44.74 56.35
C PRO A 69 -53.46 -45.33 55.66
N ARG A 70 -53.38 -45.57 54.35
CA ARG A 70 -54.30 -46.47 53.62
C ARG A 70 -53.80 -47.91 53.77
N PRO A 71 -54.63 -48.88 54.16
CA PRO A 71 -54.32 -50.28 53.92
C PRO A 71 -54.60 -50.64 52.45
N ALA A 72 -53.69 -51.41 51.87
CA ALA A 72 -53.82 -52.12 50.61
C ALA A 72 -54.35 -53.55 50.86
N LEU A 73 -55.12 -54.11 49.92
CA LEU A 73 -55.07 -55.52 49.45
C LEU A 73 -56.15 -55.71 48.38
N GLU A 74 -55.78 -55.84 47.11
CA GLU A 74 -55.49 -57.08 46.37
C GLU A 74 -56.70 -57.61 45.60
N THR A 75 -56.46 -57.77 44.30
CA THR A 75 -57.28 -58.40 43.28
C THR A 75 -57.28 -59.92 43.41
N SER A 76 -58.42 -60.57 43.21
CA SER A 76 -58.47 -61.85 42.48
C SER A 76 -59.84 -62.10 41.86
N ALA A 77 -59.87 -62.23 40.54
CA ALA A 77 -60.95 -62.88 39.79
C ALA A 77 -60.89 -64.40 40.00
N TYR A 78 -62.02 -65.11 40.09
CA TYR A 78 -62.17 -66.52 39.65
C TYR A 78 -63.67 -66.94 39.63
N PHE A 79 -64.14 -67.39 38.45
CA PHE A 79 -65.20 -68.38 38.12
C PHE A 79 -66.63 -68.21 38.69
N GLN A 80 -67.68 -68.01 37.87
CA GLN A 80 -68.37 -68.94 36.93
C GLN A 80 -69.42 -69.85 37.61
N GLU A 81 -70.69 -69.59 37.27
CA GLU A 81 -71.76 -70.56 36.89
C GLU A 81 -72.01 -71.79 37.78
N PHE A 82 -73.21 -71.93 38.37
CA PHE A 82 -73.88 -73.24 38.50
C PHE A 82 -75.39 -73.10 38.83
N LEU A 83 -76.22 -73.55 37.88
CA LEU A 83 -77.60 -74.00 38.06
C LEU A 83 -77.58 -75.46 38.55
N GLY A 84 -78.49 -75.87 39.45
CA GLY A 84 -78.82 -77.30 39.65
C GLY A 84 -79.34 -77.74 41.03
N ASP A 85 -80.67 -77.73 41.17
CA ASP A 85 -81.61 -78.73 41.72
C ASP A 85 -81.26 -79.82 42.78
N ASN A 86 -82.20 -79.94 43.73
CA ASN A 86 -83.06 -81.10 44.09
C ASN A 86 -82.97 -81.90 45.43
N HIS A 87 -84.13 -81.87 46.14
CA HIS A 87 -84.90 -82.90 46.90
C HIS A 87 -84.24 -83.71 48.06
N THR A 88 -84.91 -84.20 49.14
CA THR A 88 -86.26 -84.82 49.29
C THR A 88 -86.66 -85.06 50.78
N GLY A 89 -87.98 -85.11 51.09
CA GLY A 89 -88.65 -86.00 52.08
C GLY A 89 -89.10 -85.37 53.41
N GLN A 90 -90.28 -85.61 54.02
CA GLN A 90 -91.32 -86.64 53.84
C GLN A 90 -92.61 -86.30 54.67
N PHE A 91 -93.74 -86.93 54.31
CA PHE A 91 -95.16 -86.77 54.76
C PHE A 91 -95.52 -87.15 56.22
N LEU A 92 -96.64 -86.62 56.78
CA LEU A 92 -97.95 -87.33 57.03
C LEU A 92 -98.93 -86.60 58.01
N LYS A 93 -100.21 -86.48 57.56
CA LYS A 93 -101.53 -86.61 58.24
C LYS A 93 -102.12 -85.54 59.21
N GLU A 94 -103.34 -85.09 58.85
CA GLU A 94 -104.49 -84.66 59.71
C GLU A 94 -105.24 -85.91 60.27
N PRO A 95 -106.19 -85.85 61.27
CA PRO A 95 -107.41 -84.98 61.27
C PRO A 95 -108.09 -84.55 62.62
N ASP A 96 -109.16 -83.73 62.48
CA ASP A 96 -110.47 -83.62 63.22
C ASP A 96 -110.79 -82.68 64.43
N TYR A 97 -111.53 -81.58 64.12
CA TYR A 97 -112.79 -80.96 64.68
C TYR A 97 -112.97 -80.47 66.16
N PRO A 98 -114.02 -79.68 66.57
CA PRO A 98 -114.93 -78.69 65.90
C PRO A 98 -115.34 -77.37 66.69
N TYR A 99 -115.89 -76.36 65.96
CA TYR A 99 -116.88 -75.26 66.25
C TYR A 99 -116.92 -74.43 67.57
N HIS A 100 -116.88 -73.07 67.48
CA HIS A 100 -118.03 -72.14 67.71
C HIS A 100 -117.67 -70.62 67.59
N SER A 101 -118.71 -69.83 67.35
CA SER A 101 -118.78 -68.40 66.99
C SER A 101 -118.58 -67.40 68.14
N VAL A 102 -117.64 -66.47 68.01
CA VAL A 102 -117.71 -65.09 68.56
C VAL A 102 -117.08 -64.16 67.52
N ARG A 103 -117.93 -63.53 66.70
CA ARG A 103 -117.58 -62.58 65.63
C ARG A 103 -117.99 -61.18 66.11
N VAL A 104 -117.26 -60.17 65.63
CA VAL A 104 -117.65 -58.74 65.46
C VAL A 104 -117.09 -57.74 66.48
N ALA A 105 -116.76 -58.08 67.73
CA ALA A 105 -116.25 -57.08 68.69
C ALA A 105 -114.75 -56.73 68.50
N GLU A 106 -113.88 -57.74 68.36
CA GLU A 106 -112.42 -57.54 68.24
C GLU A 106 -111.98 -57.03 66.85
N PHE A 107 -112.78 -57.29 65.81
CA PHE A 107 -112.48 -56.81 64.45
C PHE A 107 -112.71 -55.29 64.32
N GLN A 108 -113.56 -54.70 65.15
CA GLN A 108 -113.88 -53.27 65.10
C GLN A 108 -112.83 -52.41 65.82
N GLU A 109 -112.19 -52.93 66.87
CA GLU A 109 -111.01 -52.30 67.48
C GLU A 109 -109.78 -52.37 66.57
N ALA A 110 -109.55 -53.51 65.90
CA ALA A 110 -108.46 -53.66 64.93
C ALA A 110 -108.61 -52.69 63.74
N VAL A 111 -109.85 -52.46 63.25
CA VAL A 111 -110.12 -51.51 62.16
C VAL A 111 -109.94 -50.05 62.60
N GLN A 112 -110.27 -49.68 63.84
CA GLN A 112 -110.00 -48.32 64.37
C GLN A 112 -108.51 -48.07 64.61
N LEU A 113 -107.76 -49.08 65.08
CA LEU A 113 -106.30 -49.02 65.20
C LEU A 113 -105.64 -48.90 63.82
N PHE A 114 -106.13 -49.66 62.83
CA PHE A 114 -105.67 -49.60 61.43
C PHE A 114 -106.03 -48.25 60.76
N LYS A 115 -107.15 -47.64 61.15
CA LYS A 115 -107.55 -46.30 60.71
C LYS A 115 -106.66 -45.21 61.29
N GLY A 116 -106.30 -45.29 62.58
CA GLY A 116 -105.31 -44.40 63.20
C GLY A 116 -103.90 -44.54 62.60
N HIS A 117 -103.52 -45.74 62.17
CA HIS A 117 -102.30 -45.97 61.39
C HIS A 117 -102.39 -45.43 59.95
N MET A 118 -103.56 -45.49 59.30
CA MET A 118 -103.80 -44.89 57.98
C MET A 118 -103.84 -43.36 58.00
N GLU A 119 -104.30 -42.73 59.09
CA GLU A 119 -104.30 -41.27 59.24
C GLU A 119 -102.87 -40.69 59.36
N ASN A 120 -101.90 -41.51 59.80
CA ASN A 120 -100.46 -41.19 59.79
C ASN A 120 -99.75 -41.42 58.44
N ALA A 121 -100.38 -42.08 57.45
CA ALA A 121 -99.73 -42.34 56.15
C ALA A 121 -99.34 -41.05 55.40
N SER A 122 -100.08 -39.96 55.64
CA SER A 122 -99.75 -38.62 55.15
C SER A 122 -98.44 -38.08 55.74
N THR A 123 -98.18 -38.33 57.03
CA THR A 123 -96.95 -37.93 57.74
C THR A 123 -95.72 -38.71 57.26
N TRP A 124 -95.86 -40.01 56.98
CA TRP A 124 -94.79 -40.83 56.42
C TRP A 124 -94.47 -40.46 54.96
N SER A 125 -95.50 -40.15 54.16
CA SER A 125 -95.32 -39.65 52.79
C SER A 125 -94.54 -38.32 52.78
N VAL A 126 -94.90 -37.38 53.66
CA VAL A 126 -94.16 -36.12 53.83
C VAL A 126 -92.73 -36.36 54.33
N GLY A 127 -92.52 -37.32 55.24
CA GLY A 127 -91.20 -37.69 55.72
C GLY A 127 -90.30 -38.32 54.64
N ILE A 128 -90.85 -39.17 53.78
CA ILE A 128 -90.15 -39.76 52.63
C ILE A 128 -89.84 -38.67 51.60
N GLN A 129 -90.78 -37.80 51.26
CA GLN A 129 -90.54 -36.68 50.33
C GLN A 129 -89.47 -35.71 50.86
N LEU A 130 -89.47 -35.42 52.17
CA LEU A 130 -88.43 -34.62 52.80
C LEU A 130 -87.05 -35.32 52.74
N LEU A 131 -87.01 -36.64 52.95
CA LEU A 131 -85.77 -37.42 52.79
C LEU A 131 -85.29 -37.41 51.34
N THR A 132 -86.19 -37.59 50.36
CA THR A 132 -85.88 -37.49 48.93
C THR A 132 -85.32 -36.11 48.60
N CYS A 133 -85.95 -35.03 49.06
CA CYS A 133 -85.41 -33.67 48.91
C CYS A 133 -84.00 -33.51 49.54
N ARG A 134 -83.72 -34.14 50.70
CA ARG A 134 -82.39 -34.10 51.31
C ARG A 134 -81.37 -34.91 50.51
N VAL A 135 -81.77 -36.06 49.98
CA VAL A 135 -80.94 -36.89 49.10
C VAL A 135 -80.65 -36.16 47.79
N ASP A 136 -81.64 -35.50 47.19
CA ASP A 136 -81.48 -34.70 45.97
C ASP A 136 -80.58 -33.48 46.21
N ASN A 137 -80.70 -32.83 47.36
CA ASN A 137 -79.80 -31.75 47.76
C ASN A 137 -78.36 -32.25 47.95
N VAL A 138 -78.16 -33.40 48.60
CA VAL A 138 -76.85 -34.03 48.74
C VAL A 138 -76.30 -34.46 47.37
N SER A 139 -77.14 -35.02 46.49
CA SER A 139 -76.77 -35.40 45.13
C SER A 139 -76.34 -34.19 44.30
N SER A 140 -77.05 -33.07 44.43
CA SER A 140 -76.69 -31.81 43.78
C SER A 140 -75.37 -31.25 44.32
N GLN A 141 -75.12 -31.35 45.63
CA GLN A 141 -73.84 -30.96 46.23
C GLN A 141 -72.69 -31.87 45.77
N ILE A 142 -72.93 -33.18 45.61
CA ILE A 142 -71.94 -34.13 45.08
C ILE A 142 -71.64 -33.84 43.60
N GLN A 143 -72.66 -33.51 42.79
CA GLN A 143 -72.46 -33.12 41.40
C GLN A 143 -71.68 -31.81 41.29
N MET A 144 -71.97 -30.81 42.13
CA MET A 144 -71.21 -29.56 42.23
C MET A 144 -69.75 -29.82 42.64
N LEU A 145 -69.51 -30.68 43.63
CA LEU A 145 -68.16 -31.09 44.00
C LEU A 145 -67.44 -31.84 42.86
N GLY A 146 -68.18 -32.63 42.09
CA GLY A 146 -67.68 -33.31 40.89
C GLY A 146 -67.23 -32.31 39.83
N SER A 147 -68.04 -31.29 39.53
CA SER A 147 -67.66 -30.24 38.58
C SER A 147 -66.47 -29.40 39.08
N ASP A 148 -66.42 -29.10 40.38
CA ASP A 148 -65.30 -28.37 40.97
C ASP A 148 -64.00 -29.19 40.91
N LEU A 149 -64.09 -30.51 41.10
CA LEU A 149 -62.94 -31.42 41.01
C LEU A 149 -62.45 -31.59 39.57
N GLU A 150 -63.35 -31.62 38.58
CA GLU A 150 -62.99 -31.62 37.16
C GLU A 150 -62.30 -30.30 36.78
N SER A 151 -62.82 -29.16 37.25
CA SER A 151 -62.19 -27.85 37.06
C SER A 151 -60.79 -27.81 37.68
N ALA A 152 -60.63 -28.29 38.92
CA ALA A 152 -59.33 -28.35 39.58
C ALA A 152 -58.36 -29.30 38.87
N SER A 153 -58.84 -30.42 38.32
CA SER A 153 -58.05 -31.34 37.52
C SER A 153 -57.54 -30.69 36.23
N ALA A 154 -58.39 -29.93 35.54
CA ALA A 154 -58.00 -29.15 34.36
C ALA A 154 -56.94 -28.09 34.70
N ASP A 155 -57.10 -27.38 35.81
CA ASP A 155 -56.13 -26.39 36.30
C ASP A 155 -54.77 -27.04 36.62
N ILE A 156 -54.77 -28.22 37.24
CA ILE A 156 -53.53 -28.97 37.55
C ILE A 156 -52.82 -29.40 36.25
N GLN A 157 -53.56 -29.85 35.23
CA GLN A 157 -52.96 -30.21 33.93
C GLN A 157 -52.39 -28.97 33.22
N MET A 158 -53.07 -27.83 33.29
CA MET A 158 -52.56 -26.56 32.77
C MET A 158 -51.28 -26.12 33.50
N LEU A 159 -51.26 -26.18 34.83
CA LEU A 159 -50.08 -25.87 35.64
C LEU A 159 -48.91 -26.82 35.34
N LYS A 160 -49.18 -28.10 35.07
CA LYS A 160 -48.17 -29.07 34.65
C LYS A 160 -47.59 -28.73 33.27
N GLY A 161 -48.41 -28.25 32.34
CA GLY A 161 -47.97 -27.70 31.06
C GLY A 161 -47.04 -26.50 31.25
N LEU A 162 -47.47 -25.52 32.04
CA LEU A 162 -46.66 -24.33 32.34
C LEU A 162 -45.34 -24.66 33.05
N LEU A 163 -45.32 -25.65 33.94
CA LEU A 163 -44.09 -26.10 34.61
C LEU A 163 -43.10 -26.75 33.63
N LYS A 164 -43.62 -27.51 32.64
CA LYS A 164 -42.80 -28.09 31.57
C LYS A 164 -42.21 -27.00 30.67
N ASP A 165 -43.00 -25.98 30.32
CA ASP A 165 -42.53 -24.84 29.54
C ASP A 165 -41.47 -24.03 30.32
N ALA A 166 -41.68 -23.82 31.63
CA ALA A 166 -40.70 -23.18 32.50
C ALA A 166 -39.37 -23.95 32.60
N SER A 167 -39.43 -25.29 32.67
CA SER A 167 -38.21 -26.12 32.66
C SER A 167 -37.47 -26.05 31.32
N THR A 168 -38.20 -25.97 30.21
CA THR A 168 -37.63 -25.79 28.86
C THR A 168 -36.97 -24.42 28.73
N LEU A 169 -37.63 -23.37 29.23
CA LEU A 169 -37.09 -22.01 29.26
C LEU A 169 -35.83 -21.91 30.13
N SER A 170 -35.79 -22.61 31.27
CA SER A 170 -34.60 -22.69 32.13
C SER A 170 -33.41 -23.32 31.39
N PHE A 171 -33.64 -24.41 30.65
CA PHE A 171 -32.60 -25.05 29.86
C PHE A 171 -32.08 -24.14 28.74
N GLN A 172 -32.99 -23.47 28.02
CA GLN A 172 -32.62 -22.48 27.00
C GLN A 172 -31.83 -21.31 27.58
N THR A 173 -32.23 -20.82 28.77
CA THR A 173 -31.52 -19.75 29.47
C THR A 173 -30.09 -20.18 29.86
N GLN A 174 -29.92 -21.43 30.28
CA GLN A 174 -28.61 -21.97 30.64
C GLN A 174 -27.71 -22.21 29.43
N LEU A 175 -28.29 -22.61 28.29
CA LEU A 175 -27.56 -22.71 27.02
C LEU A 175 -27.11 -21.33 26.53
N LEU A 176 -27.99 -20.33 26.60
CA LEU A 176 -27.67 -18.94 26.26
C LEU A 176 -26.57 -18.38 27.17
N LYS A 177 -26.62 -18.68 28.47
CA LYS A 177 -25.56 -18.31 29.41
C LYS A 177 -24.21 -18.93 29.03
N SER A 178 -24.20 -20.22 28.70
CA SER A 178 -22.98 -20.93 28.28
C SER A 178 -22.39 -20.33 27.00
N SER A 179 -23.26 -20.01 26.03
CA SER A 179 -22.86 -19.33 24.80
C SER A 179 -22.34 -17.91 25.06
N LEU A 180 -22.92 -17.19 26.01
CA LEU A 180 -22.48 -15.84 26.40
C LEU A 180 -21.13 -15.86 27.13
N GLU A 181 -20.88 -16.87 27.96
CA GLU A 181 -19.58 -17.08 28.62
C GLU A 181 -18.48 -17.41 27.59
N GLU A 182 -18.80 -18.22 26.57
CA GLU A 182 -17.90 -18.52 25.47
C GLU A 182 -17.58 -17.27 24.63
N THR A 183 -18.59 -16.47 24.28
CA THR A 183 -18.35 -15.21 23.55
C THR A 183 -17.57 -14.21 24.37
N THR A 184 -17.82 -14.11 25.68
CA THR A 184 -17.05 -13.26 26.60
C THR A 184 -15.57 -13.67 26.62
N SER A 185 -15.29 -14.98 26.67
CA SER A 185 -13.92 -15.51 26.63
C SER A 185 -13.22 -15.19 25.30
N LYS A 186 -13.94 -15.30 24.17
CA LYS A 186 -13.42 -14.91 22.84
C LYS A 186 -13.12 -13.41 22.76
N ILE A 187 -13.98 -12.57 23.32
CA ILE A 187 -13.78 -11.12 23.38
C ILE A 187 -12.54 -10.79 24.20
N GLN A 188 -12.34 -11.41 25.37
CA GLN A 188 -11.14 -11.21 26.18
C GLN A 188 -9.86 -11.60 25.45
N LYS A 189 -9.89 -12.72 24.71
CA LYS A 189 -8.75 -13.13 23.90
C LYS A 189 -8.43 -12.11 22.81
N LEU A 190 -9.45 -11.64 22.08
CA LEU A 190 -9.27 -10.60 21.05
C LEU A 190 -8.76 -9.27 21.64
N GLN A 191 -9.14 -8.93 22.86
CA GLN A 191 -8.58 -7.77 23.56
C GLN A 191 -7.09 -7.95 23.85
N GLY A 192 -6.67 -9.14 24.31
CA GLY A 192 -5.24 -9.44 24.50
C GLY A 192 -4.45 -9.38 23.19
N ASP A 193 -4.97 -9.98 22.12
CA ASP A 193 -4.36 -9.93 20.79
C ASP A 193 -4.25 -8.47 20.27
N LEU A 194 -5.24 -7.63 20.56
CA LEU A 194 -5.24 -6.21 20.20
C LEU A 194 -4.19 -5.41 21.00
N GLU A 195 -4.03 -5.69 22.29
CA GLU A 195 -3.00 -5.06 23.12
C GLU A 195 -1.58 -5.44 22.65
N GLU A 196 -1.35 -6.71 22.31
CA GLU A 196 -0.07 -7.18 21.75
C GLU A 196 0.23 -6.53 20.38
N ALA A 197 -0.80 -6.42 19.52
CA ALA A 197 -0.68 -5.73 18.24
C ALA A 197 -0.36 -4.24 18.43
N ASN A 198 -0.95 -3.58 19.44
CA ASN A 198 -0.69 -2.18 19.74
C ASN A 198 0.72 -1.97 20.33
N GLY A 199 1.21 -2.91 21.15
CA GLY A 199 2.60 -2.92 21.62
C GLY A 199 3.59 -3.06 20.46
N SER A 200 3.33 -4.00 19.54
CA SER A 200 4.13 -4.19 18.33
C SER A 200 4.13 -2.95 17.44
N ASN A 201 2.97 -2.30 17.25
CA ASN A 201 2.85 -1.05 16.51
C ASN A 201 3.66 0.08 17.16
N SER A 202 3.62 0.20 18.48
CA SER A 202 4.42 1.19 19.22
C SER A 202 5.92 0.97 19.04
N GLN A 203 6.36 -0.29 19.04
CA GLN A 203 7.75 -0.64 18.79
C GLN A 203 8.18 -0.30 17.36
N ILE A 204 7.35 -0.60 16.37
CA ILE A 204 7.57 -0.22 14.97
C ILE A 204 7.69 1.30 14.82
N GLN A 205 6.81 2.07 15.46
CA GLN A 205 6.89 3.53 15.44
C GLN A 205 8.19 4.05 16.07
N SER A 206 8.63 3.46 17.19
CA SER A 206 9.90 3.84 17.81
C SER A 206 11.12 3.54 16.91
N PHE A 207 11.09 2.41 16.20
CA PHE A 207 12.12 2.05 15.23
C PHE A 207 12.17 3.05 14.08
N PHE A 208 11.02 3.36 13.47
CA PHE A 208 10.95 4.37 12.41
C PHE A 208 11.42 5.74 12.88
N LYS A 209 11.06 6.16 14.10
CA LYS A 209 11.54 7.41 14.69
C LYS A 209 13.06 7.43 14.82
N SER A 210 13.66 6.37 15.40
CA SER A 210 15.11 6.27 15.56
C SER A 210 15.84 6.22 14.21
N SER A 211 15.27 5.52 13.22
CA SER A 211 15.82 5.46 11.87
C SER A 211 15.77 6.82 11.17
N LEU A 212 14.69 7.58 11.38
CA LEU A 212 14.55 8.92 10.81
C LEU A 212 15.54 9.90 11.44
N GLU A 213 15.72 9.84 12.77
CA GLU A 213 16.70 10.64 13.49
C GLU A 213 18.13 10.34 13.01
N ASN A 214 18.49 9.06 12.84
CA ASN A 214 19.79 8.66 12.31
C ASN A 214 20.03 9.18 10.88
N THR A 215 19.07 9.00 9.96
CA THR A 215 19.18 9.53 8.59
C THR A 215 19.32 11.05 8.58
N SER A 216 18.62 11.75 9.49
CA SER A 216 18.72 13.20 9.63
C SER A 216 20.12 13.65 10.08
N ILE A 217 20.73 12.91 11.02
CA ILE A 217 22.12 13.15 11.47
C ILE A 217 23.10 12.90 10.31
N GLU A 218 22.95 11.81 9.56
CA GLU A 218 23.82 11.52 8.40
C GLU A 218 23.72 12.61 7.33
N LEU A 219 22.51 13.11 7.05
CA LEU A 219 22.30 14.24 6.13
C LEU A 219 22.95 15.52 6.62
N LEU A 220 22.90 15.83 7.92
CA LEU A 220 23.56 17.00 8.50
C LEU A 220 25.09 16.90 8.38
N VAL A 221 25.66 15.71 8.60
CA VAL A 221 27.10 15.47 8.43
C VAL A 221 27.49 15.64 6.96
N LEU A 222 26.71 15.10 6.03
CA LEU A 222 26.94 15.24 4.60
C LEU A 222 26.85 16.70 4.15
N ASN A 223 25.85 17.45 4.64
CA ASN A 223 25.69 18.87 4.33
C ASN A 223 26.89 19.69 4.82
N ARG A 224 27.40 19.43 6.03
CA ARG A 224 28.63 20.06 6.54
C ARG A 224 29.84 19.70 5.67
N GLY A 225 29.94 18.45 5.21
CA GLY A 225 30.99 18.03 4.26
C GLY A 225 30.92 18.80 2.93
N LEU A 226 29.71 19.02 2.42
CA LEU A 226 29.48 19.78 1.20
C LEU A 226 29.84 21.27 1.37
N GLU A 227 29.45 21.88 2.48
CA GLU A 227 29.81 23.26 2.82
C GLU A 227 31.34 23.44 2.89
N ASN A 228 32.05 22.49 3.51
CA ASN A 228 33.51 22.50 3.54
C ASN A 228 34.12 22.41 2.14
N ALA A 229 33.63 21.50 1.29
CA ALA A 229 34.10 21.38 -0.09
C ALA A 229 33.86 22.67 -0.89
N ILE A 230 32.73 23.35 -0.68
CA ILE A 230 32.44 24.64 -1.31
C ILE A 230 33.46 25.69 -0.87
N MET A 231 33.80 25.76 0.42
CA MET A 231 34.83 26.67 0.92
C MET A 231 36.21 26.37 0.30
N GLU A 232 36.61 25.10 0.22
CA GLU A 232 37.87 24.70 -0.42
C GLU A 232 37.92 25.12 -1.91
N ILE A 233 36.82 24.91 -2.65
CA ILE A 233 36.72 25.35 -4.05
C ILE A 233 36.84 26.87 -4.16
N GLN A 234 36.25 27.63 -3.24
CA GLN A 234 36.38 29.10 -3.23
C GLN A 234 37.82 29.54 -2.97
N VAL A 235 38.54 28.88 -2.05
CA VAL A 235 39.95 29.15 -1.78
C VAL A 235 40.80 28.83 -3.01
N LEU A 236 40.57 27.69 -3.66
CA LEU A 236 41.26 27.33 -4.90
C LEU A 236 40.98 28.32 -6.03
N LYS A 237 39.74 28.78 -6.16
CA LYS A 237 39.37 29.81 -7.14
C LYS A 237 40.12 31.12 -6.89
N ALA A 238 40.18 31.57 -5.64
CA ALA A 238 40.94 32.76 -5.27
C ALA A 238 42.44 32.60 -5.60
N GLY A 239 43.03 31.44 -5.27
CA GLY A 239 44.41 31.12 -5.63
C GLY A 239 44.68 31.15 -7.13
N LEU A 240 43.73 30.64 -7.93
CA LEU A 240 43.82 30.68 -9.39
C LEU A 240 43.73 32.11 -9.94
N GLU A 241 42.86 32.95 -9.37
CA GLU A 241 42.74 34.36 -9.74
C GLU A 241 44.04 35.12 -9.44
N THR A 242 44.68 34.86 -8.29
CA THR A 242 45.99 35.42 -7.93
C THR A 242 47.07 34.97 -8.91
N ALA A 243 47.18 33.67 -9.19
CA ALA A 243 48.16 33.15 -10.15
C ALA A 243 47.96 33.77 -11.55
N ASN A 244 46.71 33.95 -11.98
CA ASN A 244 46.40 34.57 -13.26
C ASN A 244 46.79 36.08 -13.28
N ALA A 245 46.65 36.78 -12.14
CA ALA A 245 47.13 38.16 -12.01
C ALA A 245 48.67 38.24 -12.10
N GLU A 246 49.38 37.31 -11.46
CA GLU A 246 50.84 37.20 -11.55
C GLU A 246 51.30 36.94 -13.00
N VAL A 247 50.65 36.01 -13.71
CA VAL A 247 50.94 35.74 -15.13
C VAL A 247 50.73 36.98 -15.99
N ARG A 248 49.66 37.77 -15.76
CA ARG A 248 49.46 39.03 -16.48
C ARG A 248 50.57 40.04 -16.21
N SER A 249 51.04 40.14 -14.96
CA SER A 249 52.15 41.01 -14.56
C SER A 249 53.49 40.57 -15.18
N ALA A 250 53.75 39.26 -15.22
CA ALA A 250 54.91 38.71 -15.92
C ALA A 250 54.85 39.01 -17.43
N ASN A 251 53.66 38.88 -18.05
CA ASN A 251 53.47 39.17 -19.46
C ASN A 251 53.65 40.67 -19.79
N SER A 252 53.20 41.58 -18.93
CA SER A 252 53.46 43.02 -19.12
C SER A 252 54.95 43.34 -19.00
N SER A 253 55.65 42.71 -18.05
CA SER A 253 57.10 42.81 -17.89
C SER A 253 57.83 42.31 -19.12
N LEU A 254 57.43 41.16 -19.68
CA LEU A 254 57.96 40.63 -20.94
C LEU A 254 57.74 41.58 -22.12
N LYS A 255 56.56 42.19 -22.24
CA LYS A 255 56.30 43.21 -23.28
C LYS A 255 57.24 44.41 -23.14
N ASN A 256 57.49 44.88 -21.92
CA ASN A 256 58.41 45.98 -21.66
C ASN A 256 59.85 45.62 -22.05
N VAL A 257 60.32 44.43 -21.65
CA VAL A 257 61.64 43.92 -22.05
C VAL A 257 61.74 43.84 -23.58
N ASN A 258 60.70 43.35 -24.25
CA ASN A 258 60.70 43.25 -25.70
C ASN A 258 60.74 44.63 -26.39
N ALA A 259 60.04 45.63 -25.83
CA ALA A 259 60.13 47.02 -26.29
C ALA A 259 61.55 47.59 -26.11
N GLN A 260 62.21 47.31 -24.98
CA GLN A 260 63.60 47.71 -24.75
C GLN A 260 64.57 47.04 -25.73
N ILE A 261 64.37 45.75 -26.06
CA ILE A 261 65.16 45.06 -27.08
C ILE A 261 65.00 45.72 -28.45
N HIS A 262 63.78 46.13 -28.82
CA HIS A 262 63.54 46.87 -30.06
C HIS A 262 64.27 48.22 -30.09
N VAL A 263 64.25 48.97 -28.99
CA VAL A 263 65.00 50.23 -28.86
C VAL A 263 66.50 50.00 -29.00
N LEU A 264 67.04 48.98 -28.33
CA LEU A 264 68.45 48.61 -28.44
C LEU A 264 68.83 48.19 -29.86
N ARG A 265 67.95 47.49 -30.59
CA ARG A 265 68.16 47.14 -31.99
C ARG A 265 68.25 48.39 -32.88
N GLY A 266 67.34 49.35 -32.71
CA GLY A 266 67.41 50.64 -33.43
C GLY A 266 68.69 51.42 -33.12
N ASN A 267 69.17 51.37 -31.88
CA ASN A 267 70.47 51.95 -31.53
C ASN A 267 71.66 51.20 -32.16
N LEU A 268 71.52 49.91 -32.46
CA LEU A 268 72.54 49.16 -33.19
C LEU A 268 72.57 49.54 -34.68
N ASP A 269 71.41 49.83 -35.25
CA ASP A 269 71.27 50.30 -36.63
C ASP A 269 71.93 51.69 -36.80
N SER A 270 71.85 52.57 -35.81
CA SER A 270 72.57 53.87 -35.86
C SER A 270 74.10 53.75 -35.79
N VAL A 271 74.64 52.68 -35.19
CA VAL A 271 76.08 52.35 -35.27
C VAL A 271 76.47 51.93 -36.69
N SER A 272 75.54 51.37 -37.47
CA SER A 272 75.76 51.08 -38.89
C SER A 272 75.80 52.35 -39.75
N ASP A 273 75.00 53.37 -39.41
CA ASP A 273 75.07 54.70 -40.05
C ASP A 273 76.39 55.41 -39.74
N LEU A 274 76.88 55.29 -38.51
CA LEU A 274 78.19 55.84 -38.11
C LEU A 274 79.34 55.22 -38.92
N ARG A 275 79.22 53.94 -39.28
CA ARG A 275 80.18 53.25 -40.17
C ARG A 275 80.13 53.83 -41.60
N ALA A 276 78.94 54.13 -42.12
CA ALA A 276 78.79 54.80 -43.41
C ALA A 276 79.41 56.21 -43.39
N HIS A 277 79.25 56.95 -42.30
CA HIS A 277 79.84 58.29 -42.14
C HIS A 277 81.38 58.25 -42.08
N HIS A 278 81.95 57.24 -41.42
CA HIS A 278 83.40 57.02 -41.40
C HIS A 278 83.98 56.70 -42.79
N GLN A 279 83.21 56.00 -43.64
CA GLN A 279 83.58 55.72 -45.02
C GLN A 279 83.62 56.99 -45.88
N VAL A 280 82.65 57.90 -45.69
CA VAL A 280 82.60 59.20 -46.40
C VAL A 280 83.77 60.10 -45.98
N LEU A 281 84.10 60.16 -44.69
CA LEU A 281 85.26 60.91 -44.19
C LEU A 281 86.57 60.41 -44.78
N ARG A 282 86.72 59.09 -44.93
CA ARG A 282 87.89 58.47 -45.56
C ARG A 282 88.04 58.90 -47.03
N SER A 283 86.97 58.88 -47.80
CA SER A 283 86.98 59.32 -49.21
C SER A 283 87.35 60.81 -49.34
N SER A 284 86.91 61.65 -48.40
CA SER A 284 87.26 63.09 -48.37
C SER A 284 88.74 63.33 -48.07
N LEU A 285 89.34 62.53 -47.18
CA LEU A 285 90.77 62.61 -46.86
C LEU A 285 91.66 62.15 -48.03
N GLU A 286 91.22 61.13 -48.77
CA GLU A 286 91.90 60.67 -49.99
C GLU A 286 91.87 61.77 -51.08
N ASN A 287 90.78 62.53 -51.19
CA ASN A 287 90.65 63.65 -52.14
C ASN A 287 91.55 64.86 -51.79
N THR A 288 91.59 65.25 -50.51
CA THR A 288 92.46 66.38 -50.06
C THR A 288 93.96 66.06 -50.22
N THR A 289 94.34 64.78 -50.11
CA THR A 289 95.71 64.32 -50.38
C THR A 289 96.08 64.45 -51.87
N ALA A 290 95.13 64.20 -52.77
CA ALA A 290 95.33 64.36 -54.22
C ALA A 290 95.48 65.84 -54.63
N GLU A 291 94.73 66.75 -54.01
CA GLU A 291 94.86 68.19 -54.25
C GLU A 291 96.21 68.76 -53.80
N MET A 292 96.74 68.27 -52.66
CA MET A 292 98.05 68.67 -52.16
C MET A 292 99.19 68.25 -53.11
N GLN A 293 99.06 67.12 -53.80
CA GLN A 293 100.01 66.70 -54.84
C GLN A 293 99.94 67.57 -56.11
N ARG A 294 98.76 68.06 -56.49
CA ARG A 294 98.61 69.02 -57.61
C ARG A 294 99.27 70.36 -57.30
N LEU A 295 99.10 70.89 -56.09
CA LEU A 295 99.72 72.14 -55.64
C LEU A 295 101.26 72.08 -55.64
N LYS A 296 101.83 70.91 -55.32
CA LYS A 296 103.28 70.66 -55.42
C LYS A 296 103.79 70.72 -56.87
N GLY A 297 103.00 70.25 -57.84
CA GLY A 297 103.34 70.34 -59.27
C GLY A 297 103.28 71.78 -59.81
N SER A 298 102.31 72.58 -59.36
CA SER A 298 102.19 73.98 -59.77
C SER A 298 103.37 74.86 -59.32
N LEU A 299 103.99 74.57 -58.17
CA LEU A 299 105.13 75.32 -57.66
C LEU A 299 106.42 75.06 -58.47
N GLN A 300 106.56 73.90 -59.12
CA GLN A 300 107.70 73.57 -59.97
C GLN A 300 107.67 74.31 -61.32
N ASN A 301 106.48 74.60 -61.86
CA ASN A 301 106.33 75.34 -63.13
C ASN A 301 106.60 76.85 -62.99
N ALA A 302 106.40 77.45 -61.81
CA ALA A 302 106.65 78.87 -61.58
C ALA A 302 108.16 79.25 -61.61
N ASN A 303 109.05 78.30 -61.32
CA ASN A 303 110.50 78.52 -61.35
C ASN A 303 111.12 78.48 -62.77
N ALA A 304 110.41 77.95 -63.77
CA ALA A 304 110.90 77.89 -65.16
C ALA A 304 110.58 79.14 -66.00
N LEU A 305 109.61 79.96 -65.55
CA LEU A 305 109.14 81.15 -66.28
C LEU A 305 109.98 82.40 -65.98
N ASN A 306 110.76 82.40 -64.90
CA ASN A 306 111.59 83.52 -64.47
C ASN A 306 112.88 83.70 -65.32
N SER A 307 113.28 82.70 -66.11
CA SER A 307 114.46 82.77 -67.00
C SER A 307 114.17 83.30 -68.40
N GLN A 308 112.90 83.39 -68.81
CA GLN A 308 112.50 83.71 -70.20
C GLN A 308 112.19 85.21 -70.42
N THR A 309 111.93 85.96 -69.36
CA THR A 309 111.52 87.38 -69.42
C THR A 309 112.67 88.33 -69.76
N GLN A 310 113.94 87.89 -69.71
CA GLN A 310 115.10 88.78 -69.83
C GLN A 310 115.60 89.04 -71.27
N THR A 311 115.00 88.43 -72.31
CA THR A 311 115.59 88.43 -73.67
C THR A 311 114.81 89.25 -74.71
N PHE A 312 113.58 89.72 -74.42
CA PHE A 312 112.65 90.17 -75.47
C PHE A 312 112.57 91.69 -75.76
N ILE A 313 113.13 92.58 -74.91
CA ILE A 313 112.91 94.04 -75.06
C ILE A 313 113.77 94.71 -76.17
N ARG A 314 114.67 93.98 -76.85
CA ARG A 314 115.61 94.58 -77.82
C ARG A 314 115.11 94.65 -79.28
N GLY A 315 113.84 94.33 -79.54
CA GLY A 315 113.33 93.97 -80.87
C GLY A 315 112.58 95.01 -81.70
N SER A 316 112.55 96.28 -81.30
CA SER A 316 112.22 97.43 -82.19
C SER A 316 110.80 97.40 -82.79
N LEU A 317 109.89 98.33 -82.48
CA LEU A 317 109.98 99.78 -82.73
C LEU A 317 110.26 100.18 -84.19
N ASP A 318 110.62 99.26 -85.08
CA ASP A 318 110.75 99.55 -86.48
C ASP A 318 109.50 99.13 -87.22
N ASN A 319 108.89 100.12 -87.85
CA ASN A 319 108.21 99.97 -89.12
C ASN A 319 106.69 99.83 -89.09
N THR A 320 106.10 100.75 -88.34
CA THR A 320 104.90 101.57 -88.58
C THR A 320 104.69 102.06 -90.04
N SER A 321 105.45 101.57 -91.04
CA SER A 321 105.31 101.92 -92.46
C SER A 321 104.34 101.00 -93.22
N ALA A 322 104.02 99.81 -92.69
CA ALA A 322 103.18 98.85 -93.42
C ALA A 322 101.66 99.10 -93.32
N GLN A 323 101.20 100.04 -92.49
CA GLN A 323 99.76 100.31 -92.20
C GLN A 323 98.96 100.87 -93.40
N ILE A 324 99.62 101.33 -94.46
CA ILE A 324 98.96 101.84 -95.66
C ILE A 324 98.51 100.70 -96.58
N GLN A 325 99.03 99.50 -96.38
CA GLN A 325 98.62 98.33 -97.12
C GLN A 325 97.50 97.62 -96.37
N VAL A 326 96.32 97.62 -96.99
CA VAL A 326 95.29 96.58 -96.77
C VAL A 326 94.14 97.00 -95.86
N LEU A 327 93.72 98.26 -95.99
CA LEU A 327 92.29 98.64 -96.10
C LEU A 327 91.48 97.69 -97.05
N ARG A 328 92.19 96.92 -97.88
CA ARG A 328 91.76 95.76 -98.68
C ARG A 328 91.30 94.52 -97.85
N SER A 329 91.59 94.45 -96.55
CA SER A 329 91.13 93.41 -95.60
C SER A 329 89.69 93.62 -95.11
N HIS A 330 89.10 94.79 -95.34
CA HIS A 330 87.75 95.10 -94.88
C HIS A 330 86.64 94.47 -95.74
N LEU A 331 86.93 94.12 -97.00
CA LEU A 331 85.98 93.43 -97.89
C LEU A 331 85.92 91.90 -97.69
N GLU A 332 87.00 91.29 -97.18
CA GLU A 332 86.99 89.86 -96.76
C GLU A 332 86.14 89.62 -95.50
N ARG A 333 85.92 90.65 -94.67
CA ARG A 333 85.16 90.57 -93.41
C ARG A 333 83.65 90.39 -93.62
N ALA A 334 83.09 90.97 -94.69
CA ALA A 334 81.67 90.85 -95.02
C ALA A 334 81.28 89.44 -95.53
N GLY A 335 82.23 88.65 -96.03
CA GLY A 335 82.01 87.24 -96.39
C GLY A 335 81.94 86.30 -95.18
N GLY A 336 82.60 86.64 -94.08
CA GLY A 336 82.62 85.85 -92.84
C GLY A 336 81.29 85.84 -92.08
N GLU A 337 80.56 86.95 -92.10
CA GLU A 337 79.26 87.08 -91.41
C GLU A 337 78.15 86.25 -92.09
N ILE A 338 78.19 86.09 -93.41
CA ILE A 338 77.24 85.27 -94.17
C ILE A 338 77.46 83.76 -93.91
N HIS A 339 78.71 83.31 -93.74
CA HIS A 339 79.01 81.93 -93.35
C HIS A 339 78.67 81.63 -91.88
N LEU A 340 78.76 82.62 -91.01
CA LEU A 340 78.31 82.51 -89.60
C LEU A 340 76.79 82.35 -89.52
N LEU A 341 76.02 83.14 -90.27
CA LEU A 341 74.57 83.03 -90.37
C LEU A 341 74.11 81.67 -90.93
N LYS A 342 74.84 81.11 -91.90
CA LYS A 342 74.54 79.77 -92.43
C LYS A 342 74.79 78.67 -91.40
N ARG A 343 75.90 78.73 -90.67
CA ARG A 343 76.22 77.80 -89.59
C ARG A 343 75.22 77.89 -88.45
N ASP A 344 74.81 79.10 -88.08
CA ASP A 344 73.83 79.32 -87.01
C ASP A 344 72.44 78.79 -87.42
N LEU A 345 72.06 78.89 -88.70
CA LEU A 345 70.84 78.28 -89.23
C LEU A 345 70.90 76.74 -89.25
N GLU A 346 72.04 76.15 -89.61
CA GLU A 346 72.27 74.70 -89.52
C GLU A 346 72.21 74.20 -88.06
N ASN A 347 72.73 74.97 -87.11
CA ASN A 347 72.65 74.68 -85.68
C ASN A 347 71.22 74.77 -85.13
N VAL A 348 70.46 75.80 -85.51
CA VAL A 348 69.03 75.94 -85.14
C VAL A 348 68.21 74.79 -85.73
N THR A 349 68.55 74.34 -86.93
CA THR A 349 67.89 73.18 -87.56
C THR A 349 68.21 71.88 -86.80
N ALA A 350 69.46 71.66 -86.39
CA ALA A 350 69.85 70.51 -85.57
C ALA A 350 69.21 70.53 -84.17
N GLN A 351 69.11 71.72 -83.56
CA GLN A 351 68.42 71.90 -82.27
C GLN A 351 66.91 71.66 -82.40
N THR A 352 66.30 72.07 -83.52
CA THR A 352 64.87 71.82 -83.80
C THR A 352 64.61 70.34 -84.04
N GLN A 353 65.50 69.63 -84.75
CA GLN A 353 65.42 68.17 -84.92
C GLN A 353 65.57 67.44 -83.58
N THR A 354 66.48 67.90 -82.72
CA THR A 354 66.67 67.36 -81.36
C THR A 354 65.44 67.60 -80.49
N ALA A 355 64.87 68.80 -80.52
CA ALA A 355 63.62 69.13 -79.83
C ALA A 355 62.43 68.30 -80.34
N SER A 356 62.35 68.04 -81.65
CA SER A 356 61.35 67.13 -82.24
C SER A 356 61.51 65.71 -81.72
N SER A 357 62.74 65.19 -81.63
CA SER A 357 62.98 63.85 -81.07
C SER A 357 62.65 63.75 -79.59
N HIS A 358 62.88 64.81 -78.82
CA HIS A 358 62.45 64.88 -77.41
C HIS A 358 60.92 64.94 -77.28
N LEU A 359 60.23 65.67 -78.16
CA LEU A 359 58.76 65.68 -78.18
C LEU A 359 58.18 64.31 -78.56
N GLU A 360 58.77 63.61 -79.51
CA GLU A 360 58.39 62.22 -79.87
C GLU A 360 58.64 61.25 -78.70
N GLN A 361 59.77 61.38 -78.00
CA GLN A 361 60.07 60.62 -76.78
C GLN A 361 59.06 60.92 -75.67
N THR A 362 58.70 62.19 -75.48
CA THR A 362 57.73 62.61 -74.47
C THR A 362 56.32 62.09 -74.80
N ASP A 363 55.93 62.06 -76.08
CA ASP A 363 54.66 61.44 -76.52
C ASP A 363 54.66 59.93 -76.28
N ALA A 364 55.78 59.25 -76.52
CA ALA A 364 55.93 57.82 -76.23
C ALA A 364 55.79 57.52 -74.72
N GLU A 365 56.44 58.31 -73.87
CA GLU A 365 56.33 58.20 -72.40
C GLU A 365 54.91 58.47 -71.91
N MET A 366 54.22 59.46 -72.50
CA MET A 366 52.82 59.77 -72.17
C MET A 366 51.87 58.63 -72.56
N ARG A 367 52.12 57.93 -73.67
CA ARG A 367 51.36 56.73 -74.05
C ARG A 367 51.58 55.57 -73.07
N VAL A 368 52.82 55.36 -72.61
CA VAL A 368 53.12 54.33 -71.59
C VAL A 368 52.38 54.64 -70.29
N LEU A 369 52.49 55.86 -69.77
CA LEU A 369 51.77 56.29 -68.57
C LEU A 369 50.24 56.13 -68.70
N LYS A 370 49.69 56.38 -69.89
CA LYS A 370 48.26 56.14 -70.16
C LYS A 370 47.90 54.66 -70.03
N THR A 371 48.71 53.76 -70.58
CA THR A 371 48.47 52.31 -70.46
C THR A 371 48.62 51.79 -69.03
N GLU A 372 49.55 52.36 -68.26
CA GLU A 372 49.72 52.05 -66.83
C GLU A 372 48.51 52.54 -66.00
N LEU A 373 47.99 53.73 -66.31
CA LEU A 373 46.79 54.27 -65.67
C LEU A 373 45.54 53.42 -65.97
N GLU A 374 45.35 52.99 -67.22
CA GLU A 374 44.27 52.07 -67.61
C GLU A 374 44.40 50.72 -66.88
N SER A 375 45.64 50.21 -66.73
CA SER A 375 45.93 49.01 -65.94
C SER A 375 45.63 49.18 -64.44
N ALA A 376 45.93 50.36 -63.87
CA ALA A 376 45.61 50.70 -62.48
C ALA A 376 44.09 50.79 -62.24
N ILE A 377 43.33 51.33 -63.19
CA ILE A 377 41.86 51.36 -63.15
C ILE A 377 41.29 49.94 -63.20
N ALA A 378 41.84 49.06 -64.06
CA ALA A 378 41.46 47.66 -64.12
C ALA A 378 41.82 46.88 -62.83
N LEU A 379 42.89 47.27 -62.15
CA LEU A 379 43.26 46.68 -60.85
C LEU A 379 42.28 47.14 -59.74
N SER A 380 41.89 48.41 -59.75
CA SER A 380 40.90 48.96 -58.81
C SER A 380 39.55 48.25 -58.91
N SER A 381 39.07 47.97 -60.12
CA SER A 381 37.82 47.23 -60.32
C SER A 381 37.93 45.77 -59.82
N LYS A 382 39.07 45.11 -60.00
CA LYS A 382 39.33 43.77 -59.42
C LYS A 382 39.34 43.80 -57.89
N ILE A 383 39.94 44.82 -57.27
CA ILE A 383 39.92 45.01 -55.81
C ILE A 383 38.48 45.20 -55.30
N GLN A 384 37.65 45.93 -56.05
CA GLN A 384 36.25 46.13 -55.70
C GLN A 384 35.44 44.82 -55.72
N VAL A 385 35.66 43.96 -56.72
CA VAL A 385 35.07 42.61 -56.78
C VAL A 385 35.56 41.75 -55.62
N LEU A 386 36.86 41.77 -55.32
CA LEU A 386 37.44 41.04 -54.20
C LEU A 386 36.85 41.48 -52.85
N ASN A 387 36.64 42.78 -52.66
CA ASN A 387 35.96 43.30 -51.47
C ASN A 387 34.51 42.82 -51.38
N GLY A 388 33.80 42.72 -52.51
CA GLY A 388 32.47 42.11 -52.57
C GLY A 388 32.47 40.64 -52.13
N LEU A 389 33.42 39.85 -52.64
CA LEU A 389 33.60 38.45 -52.26
C LEU A 389 33.96 38.31 -50.77
N LEU A 390 34.84 39.18 -50.25
CA LEU A 390 35.22 39.19 -48.84
C LEU A 390 34.03 39.53 -47.93
N ARG A 391 33.17 40.46 -48.35
CA ARG A 391 31.93 40.80 -47.64
C ARG A 391 30.95 39.63 -47.61
N ASN A 392 30.78 38.93 -48.74
CA ASN A 392 29.95 37.72 -48.81
C ASN A 392 30.50 36.61 -47.91
N ALA A 393 31.81 36.34 -47.98
CA ALA A 393 32.47 35.35 -47.11
C ALA A 393 32.31 35.70 -45.62
N SER A 394 32.45 36.98 -45.26
CA SER A 394 32.21 37.44 -43.88
C SER A 394 30.76 37.22 -43.44
N GLN A 395 29.80 37.35 -44.35
CA GLN A 395 28.39 37.13 -44.07
C GLN A 395 28.08 35.64 -43.90
N GLU A 396 28.60 34.77 -44.77
CA GLU A 396 28.51 33.31 -44.63
C GLU A 396 29.15 32.81 -43.34
N ILE A 397 30.31 33.35 -42.93
CA ILE A 397 30.94 33.03 -41.65
C ILE A 397 30.03 33.42 -40.47
N GLN A 398 29.31 34.54 -40.54
CA GLN A 398 28.32 34.89 -39.52
C GLN A 398 27.13 33.94 -39.50
N THR A 399 26.61 33.54 -40.67
CA THR A 399 25.52 32.56 -40.76
C THR A 399 25.94 31.21 -40.17
N LEU A 400 27.15 30.75 -40.49
CA LEU A 400 27.76 29.55 -39.91
C LEU A 400 27.92 29.68 -38.39
N LYS A 401 28.40 30.83 -37.90
CA LYS A 401 28.54 31.10 -36.46
C LYS A 401 27.19 31.07 -35.74
N GLN A 402 26.12 31.55 -36.37
CA GLN A 402 24.78 31.50 -35.80
C GLN A 402 24.23 30.06 -35.83
N GLY A 403 24.41 29.31 -36.92
CA GLY A 403 24.07 27.89 -36.99
C GLY A 403 24.83 27.03 -35.97
N MET A 404 26.08 27.39 -35.65
CA MET A 404 26.83 26.76 -34.56
C MET A 404 26.21 27.02 -33.18
N LYS A 405 25.52 28.15 -32.95
CA LYS A 405 24.78 28.38 -31.70
C LYS A 405 23.57 27.46 -31.60
N ASP A 406 22.88 27.23 -32.72
CA ASP A 406 21.75 26.30 -32.77
C ASP A 406 22.21 24.86 -32.55
N ALA A 407 23.42 24.49 -33.02
CA ALA A 407 24.05 23.21 -32.70
C ALA A 407 24.34 23.05 -31.20
N THR A 408 24.81 24.09 -30.51
CA THR A 408 24.94 24.06 -29.04
C THR A 408 23.60 23.94 -28.31
N ALA A 409 22.51 24.50 -28.85
CA ALA A 409 21.17 24.30 -28.31
C ALA A 409 20.67 22.86 -28.52
N LEU A 410 20.98 22.24 -29.67
CA LEU A 410 20.73 20.82 -29.89
C LEU A 410 21.53 19.94 -28.92
N GLN A 411 22.76 20.33 -28.61
CA GLN A 411 23.62 19.62 -27.65
C GLN A 411 23.04 19.65 -26.23
N SER A 412 22.50 20.79 -25.78
CA SER A 412 21.85 20.88 -24.47
C SER A 412 20.54 20.08 -24.42
N GLN A 413 19.76 20.06 -25.50
CA GLN A 413 18.59 19.17 -25.63
C GLN A 413 18.98 17.69 -25.58
N THR A 414 20.07 17.31 -26.25
CA THR A 414 20.58 15.94 -26.25
C THR A 414 21.01 15.51 -24.84
N GLN A 415 21.73 16.36 -24.11
CA GLN A 415 22.10 16.10 -22.71
C GLN A 415 20.89 15.99 -21.78
N MET A 416 19.86 16.81 -22.00
CA MET A 416 18.60 16.73 -21.25
C MET A 416 17.89 15.40 -21.51
N LEU A 417 17.79 14.98 -22.77
CA LEU A 417 17.22 13.69 -23.16
C LEU A 417 18.00 12.53 -22.54
N GLU A 418 19.33 12.61 -22.52
CA GLU A 418 20.18 11.59 -21.91
C GLU A 418 19.99 11.49 -20.39
N ARG A 419 19.84 12.63 -19.70
CA ARG A 419 19.51 12.65 -18.26
C ARG A 419 18.14 12.01 -18.00
N ARG A 420 17.12 12.35 -18.79
CA ARG A 420 15.77 11.76 -18.68
C ARG A 420 15.77 10.26 -18.97
N LEU A 421 16.57 9.81 -19.94
CA LEU A 421 16.71 8.39 -20.26
C LEU A 421 17.36 7.63 -19.10
N GLN A 422 18.34 8.24 -18.43
CA GLN A 422 18.99 7.67 -17.26
C GLN A 422 18.04 7.60 -16.05
N GLU A 423 17.24 8.65 -15.81
CA GLU A 423 16.18 8.66 -14.78
C GLU A 423 15.17 7.52 -15.03
N ALA A 424 14.64 7.41 -16.25
CA ALA A 424 13.72 6.34 -16.62
C ALA A 424 14.34 4.94 -16.43
N ARG A 425 15.64 4.79 -16.73
CA ARG A 425 16.37 3.53 -16.49
C ARG A 425 16.45 3.19 -15.01
N THR A 426 16.68 4.18 -14.15
CA THR A 426 16.70 3.95 -12.70
C THR A 426 15.33 3.53 -12.18
N GLU A 427 14.25 4.20 -12.60
CA GLU A 427 12.88 3.85 -12.23
C GLU A 427 12.51 2.42 -12.64
N ILE A 428 12.89 1.99 -13.85
CA ILE A 428 12.67 0.62 -14.31
C ILE A 428 13.38 -0.40 -13.41
N GLN A 429 14.57 -0.10 -12.91
CA GLN A 429 15.27 -1.00 -11.97
C GLN A 429 14.55 -1.07 -10.62
N THR A 430 14.05 0.05 -10.12
CA THR A 430 13.26 0.10 -8.89
C THR A 430 11.98 -0.72 -9.03
N LEU A 431 11.23 -0.51 -10.11
CA LEU A 431 10.03 -1.29 -10.42
C LEU A 431 10.32 -2.79 -10.57
N LYS A 432 11.46 -3.15 -11.16
CA LYS A 432 11.87 -4.56 -11.27
C LYS A 432 12.15 -5.19 -9.90
N LYS A 433 12.76 -4.44 -8.97
CA LYS A 433 12.96 -4.89 -7.58
C LYS A 433 11.61 -5.08 -6.88
N ASP A 434 10.70 -4.13 -7.01
CA ASP A 434 9.38 -4.18 -6.39
C ASP A 434 8.51 -5.31 -6.95
N LEU A 435 8.63 -5.60 -8.25
CA LEU A 435 8.00 -6.79 -8.85
C LEU A 435 8.55 -8.09 -8.26
N GLY A 436 9.87 -8.16 -8.00
CA GLY A 436 10.49 -9.30 -7.31
C GLY A 436 9.97 -9.48 -5.88
N ASN A 437 9.85 -8.38 -5.13
CA ASN A 437 9.28 -8.38 -3.79
C ASN A 437 7.81 -8.83 -3.81
N THR A 438 7.02 -8.32 -4.76
CA THR A 438 5.60 -8.67 -4.93
C THR A 438 5.43 -10.15 -5.25
N LYS A 439 6.31 -10.72 -6.08
CA LYS A 439 6.31 -12.16 -6.38
C LYS A 439 6.56 -12.99 -5.12
N THR A 440 7.52 -12.57 -4.30
CA THR A 440 7.85 -13.23 -3.02
C THR A 440 6.71 -13.14 -2.00
N LEU A 441 6.04 -11.99 -1.93
CA LEU A 441 4.86 -11.81 -1.11
C LEU A 441 3.72 -12.72 -1.58
N THR A 442 3.49 -12.80 -2.88
CA THR A 442 2.46 -13.67 -3.49
C THR A 442 2.69 -15.14 -3.13
N THR A 443 3.94 -15.62 -3.21
CA THR A 443 4.25 -17.01 -2.81
C THR A 443 4.00 -17.25 -1.33
N THR A 444 4.32 -16.28 -0.47
CA THR A 444 4.10 -16.38 0.98
C THR A 444 2.61 -16.43 1.31
N ILE A 445 1.80 -15.59 0.65
CA ILE A 445 0.34 -15.59 0.80
C ILE A 445 -0.24 -16.94 0.38
N GLN A 446 0.21 -17.51 -0.74
CA GLN A 446 -0.24 -18.83 -1.19
C GLN A 446 0.14 -19.94 -0.19
N GLU A 447 1.33 -19.87 0.40
CA GLU A 447 1.78 -20.81 1.44
C GLU A 447 0.88 -20.74 2.68
N GLN A 448 0.62 -19.52 3.15
CA GLN A 448 -0.26 -19.27 4.30
C GLN A 448 -1.69 -19.73 4.02
N GLN A 449 -2.21 -19.51 2.81
CA GLN A 449 -3.54 -19.94 2.43
C GLN A 449 -3.66 -21.48 2.39
N ARG A 450 -2.64 -22.19 1.88
CA ARG A 450 -2.58 -23.65 1.96
C ARG A 450 -2.54 -24.14 3.40
N SER A 451 -1.75 -23.50 4.25
CA SER A 451 -1.69 -23.83 5.68
C SER A 451 -3.02 -23.61 6.39
N LEU A 452 -3.73 -22.53 6.07
CA LEU A 452 -5.03 -22.21 6.67
C LEU A 452 -6.10 -23.23 6.27
N GLU A 453 -6.09 -23.69 5.01
CA GLU A 453 -7.00 -24.74 4.55
C GLU A 453 -6.70 -26.10 5.22
N SER A 454 -5.41 -26.42 5.39
CA SER A 454 -5.01 -27.60 6.17
C SER A 454 -5.48 -27.51 7.62
N PHE A 455 -5.35 -26.34 8.25
CA PHE A 455 -5.84 -26.14 9.61
C PHE A 455 -7.37 -26.27 9.70
N ARG A 456 -8.10 -25.72 8.73
CA ARG A 456 -9.57 -25.81 8.66
C ARG A 456 -10.05 -27.25 8.56
N THR A 457 -9.42 -28.06 7.71
CA THR A 457 -9.77 -29.49 7.58
C THR A 457 -9.43 -30.29 8.84
N ALA A 458 -8.31 -29.97 9.51
CA ALA A 458 -7.97 -30.56 10.80
C ALA A 458 -8.99 -30.20 11.90
N LEU A 459 -9.44 -28.94 11.94
CA LEU A 459 -10.45 -28.48 12.90
C LEU A 459 -11.80 -29.19 12.68
N ALA A 460 -12.26 -29.29 11.43
CA ALA A 460 -13.49 -30.01 11.10
C ALA A 460 -13.41 -31.50 11.52
N SER A 461 -12.26 -32.14 11.29
CA SER A 461 -12.02 -33.52 11.72
C SER A 461 -12.03 -33.66 13.24
N GLN A 462 -11.48 -32.67 13.95
CA GLN A 462 -11.45 -32.65 15.42
C GLN A 462 -12.84 -32.42 16.03
N GLU A 463 -13.64 -31.51 15.48
CA GLU A 463 -15.03 -31.31 15.89
C GLU A 463 -15.85 -32.58 15.69
N GLN A 464 -15.68 -33.25 14.55
CA GLN A 464 -16.37 -34.51 14.29
C GLN A 464 -15.97 -35.57 15.31
N ARG A 465 -14.67 -35.70 15.62
CA ARG A 465 -14.18 -36.61 16.66
C ARG A 465 -14.81 -36.30 18.02
N GLN A 466 -14.90 -35.03 18.41
CA GLN A 466 -15.55 -34.63 19.66
C GLN A 466 -17.04 -34.96 19.68
N ARG A 467 -17.77 -34.73 18.57
CA ARG A 467 -19.18 -35.12 18.46
C ARG A 467 -19.38 -36.62 18.63
N THR A 468 -18.56 -37.43 17.96
CA THR A 468 -18.61 -38.90 18.09
C THR A 468 -18.28 -39.34 19.52
N GLN A 469 -17.25 -38.75 20.13
CA GLN A 469 -16.90 -39.05 21.53
C GLN A 469 -18.03 -38.68 22.50
N ASN A 470 -18.68 -37.53 22.32
CA ASN A 470 -19.80 -37.10 23.16
C ASN A 470 -21.04 -38.00 22.98
N GLN A 471 -21.34 -38.43 21.74
CA GLN A 471 -22.41 -39.40 21.48
C GLN A 471 -22.14 -40.75 22.15
N LEU A 472 -20.93 -41.28 22.02
CA LEU A 472 -20.53 -42.52 22.68
C LEU A 472 -20.60 -42.40 24.21
N LEU A 473 -20.17 -41.25 24.77
CA LEU A 473 -20.26 -41.01 26.21
C LEU A 473 -21.71 -40.98 26.69
N LEU A 474 -22.62 -40.36 25.93
CA LEU A 474 -24.05 -40.32 26.27
C LEU A 474 -24.67 -41.73 26.30
N LEU A 475 -24.39 -42.54 25.27
CA LEU A 475 -24.87 -43.92 25.21
C LEU A 475 -24.29 -44.79 26.33
N PHE A 476 -23.02 -44.58 26.69
CA PHE A 476 -22.40 -45.25 27.84
C PHE A 476 -23.10 -44.89 29.16
N LEU A 477 -23.39 -43.60 29.39
CA LEU A 477 -24.12 -43.14 30.59
C LEU A 477 -25.56 -43.67 30.67
N GLN A 478 -26.18 -43.98 29.52
CA GLN A 478 -27.51 -44.61 29.45
C GLN A 478 -27.49 -46.14 29.64
N GLY A 479 -26.33 -46.72 29.98
CA GLY A 479 -26.18 -48.16 30.25
C GLY A 479 -25.74 -49.00 29.05
N GLY A 480 -25.27 -48.36 27.97
CA GLY A 480 -24.69 -49.05 26.82
C GLY A 480 -23.52 -49.98 27.19
N LYS A 481 -23.40 -51.10 26.49
CA LYS A 481 -22.35 -52.11 26.69
C LYS A 481 -21.39 -52.09 25.52
N PHE A 482 -20.10 -52.15 25.79
CA PHE A 482 -19.07 -52.12 24.75
C PHE A 482 -18.51 -53.51 24.51
N TYR A 483 -18.43 -53.94 23.25
CA TYR A 483 -17.83 -55.20 22.85
C TYR A 483 -17.21 -55.10 21.46
N SER A 484 -15.98 -55.58 21.33
CA SER A 484 -15.24 -55.69 20.05
C SER A 484 -15.28 -54.45 19.14
N GLY A 485 -15.21 -53.24 19.70
CA GLY A 485 -15.23 -52.00 18.91
C GLY A 485 -16.62 -51.40 18.69
N ASN A 486 -17.68 -52.11 19.08
CA ASN A 486 -19.08 -51.70 18.94
C ASN A 486 -19.71 -51.40 20.30
N MET A 487 -20.73 -50.52 20.29
CA MET A 487 -21.52 -50.19 21.47
C MET A 487 -22.97 -50.67 21.27
N TYR A 488 -23.48 -51.43 22.24
CA TYR A 488 -24.79 -52.05 22.22
C TYR A 488 -25.69 -51.42 23.28
N TYR A 489 -26.92 -51.09 22.90
CA TYR A 489 -27.92 -50.52 23.80
C TYR A 489 -29.12 -51.46 23.93
N PHE A 490 -29.41 -51.88 25.16
CA PHE A 490 -30.52 -52.77 25.48
C PHE A 490 -31.72 -51.94 25.97
N SER A 491 -32.67 -51.67 25.08
CA SER A 491 -33.84 -50.84 25.39
C SER A 491 -34.71 -51.47 26.49
N SER A 492 -35.06 -50.68 27.52
CA SER A 492 -36.08 -51.07 28.50
C SER A 492 -37.52 -50.89 27.98
N ALA A 493 -37.71 -50.05 26.96
CA ALA A 493 -39.01 -49.81 26.34
C ALA A 493 -39.26 -50.81 25.20
N LYS A 494 -40.44 -51.44 25.21
CA LYS A 494 -40.91 -52.29 24.12
C LYS A 494 -41.35 -51.43 22.93
N LYS A 495 -40.95 -51.83 21.73
CA LYS A 495 -41.25 -51.18 20.45
C LYS A 495 -41.53 -52.24 19.40
N THR A 496 -42.28 -51.91 18.36
CA THR A 496 -42.29 -52.73 17.15
C THR A 496 -40.90 -52.72 16.50
N TRP A 497 -40.59 -53.72 15.68
CA TRP A 497 -39.28 -53.79 15.01
C TRP A 497 -38.96 -52.51 14.22
N GLN A 498 -39.93 -51.96 13.49
CA GLN A 498 -39.76 -50.73 12.72
C GLN A 498 -39.50 -49.51 13.62
N GLU A 499 -40.25 -49.35 14.72
CA GLU A 499 -40.02 -48.27 15.68
C GLU A 499 -38.68 -48.41 16.40
N ALA A 500 -38.23 -49.64 16.64
CA ALA A 500 -36.95 -49.93 17.25
C ALA A 500 -35.79 -49.54 16.31
N GLU A 501 -35.86 -49.90 15.02
CA GLU A 501 -34.89 -49.47 14.01
C GLU A 501 -34.90 -47.94 13.85
N GLN A 502 -36.06 -47.30 13.78
CA GLN A 502 -36.15 -45.84 13.72
C GLN A 502 -35.53 -45.16 14.96
N PHE A 503 -35.74 -45.75 16.14
CA PHE A 503 -35.10 -45.28 17.37
C PHE A 503 -33.58 -45.40 17.28
N CYS A 504 -33.05 -46.54 16.87
CA CYS A 504 -31.61 -46.73 16.68
C CYS A 504 -31.04 -45.72 15.66
N VAL A 505 -31.67 -45.55 14.50
CA VAL A 505 -31.24 -44.62 13.44
C VAL A 505 -31.22 -43.17 13.93
N SER A 506 -32.24 -42.75 14.68
CA SER A 506 -32.28 -41.39 15.26
C SER A 506 -31.16 -41.12 16.28
N HIS A 507 -30.50 -42.18 16.78
CA HIS A 507 -29.33 -42.10 17.66
C HIS A 507 -28.02 -42.43 16.94
N GLY A 508 -28.02 -42.49 15.61
CA GLY A 508 -26.83 -42.77 14.80
C GLY A 508 -26.37 -44.24 14.87
N ALA A 509 -27.29 -45.16 15.17
CA ALA A 509 -27.04 -46.59 15.26
C ALA A 509 -28.07 -47.38 14.42
N HIS A 510 -27.95 -48.71 14.42
CA HIS A 510 -28.92 -49.63 13.83
C HIS A 510 -29.27 -50.72 14.84
N LEU A 511 -30.36 -51.45 14.62
CA LEU A 511 -30.57 -52.70 15.34
C LEU A 511 -29.39 -53.64 15.10
N ALA A 512 -28.92 -54.32 16.15
CA ALA A 512 -27.66 -55.05 16.13
C ALA A 512 -27.65 -56.16 15.07
N SER A 513 -26.55 -56.25 14.32
CA SER A 513 -26.20 -57.45 13.56
C SER A 513 -25.45 -58.44 14.44
N VAL A 514 -25.38 -59.69 13.99
CA VAL A 514 -24.60 -60.74 14.64
C VAL A 514 -23.67 -61.36 13.61
N THR A 515 -22.37 -61.17 13.81
CA THR A 515 -21.33 -61.52 12.84
C THR A 515 -20.39 -62.63 13.33
N SER A 516 -20.42 -62.93 14.63
CA SER A 516 -19.57 -63.93 15.28
C SER A 516 -20.30 -64.65 16.40
N GLU A 517 -19.83 -65.85 16.76
CA GLU A 517 -20.39 -66.63 17.87
C GLU A 517 -20.12 -65.93 19.21
N GLU A 518 -18.98 -65.25 19.33
CA GLU A 518 -18.61 -64.50 20.51
C GLU A 518 -19.50 -63.26 20.70
N GLU A 519 -19.88 -62.57 19.61
CA GLU A 519 -20.88 -61.50 19.64
C GLU A 519 -22.26 -62.02 20.04
N GLN A 520 -22.68 -63.16 19.50
CA GLN A 520 -23.94 -63.83 19.90
C GLN A 520 -23.95 -64.16 21.40
N ALA A 521 -22.85 -64.74 21.91
CA ALA A 521 -22.70 -65.06 23.33
C ALA A 521 -22.73 -63.80 24.20
N PHE A 522 -22.03 -62.74 23.79
CA PHE A 522 -22.05 -61.44 24.46
C PHE A 522 -23.48 -60.88 24.54
N LEU A 523 -24.23 -60.84 23.43
CA LEU A 523 -25.61 -60.36 23.45
C LEU A 523 -26.49 -61.18 24.40
N THR A 524 -26.39 -62.50 24.33
CA THR A 524 -27.18 -63.43 25.14
C THR A 524 -26.92 -63.25 26.65
N GLN A 525 -25.69 -62.90 27.04
CA GLN A 525 -25.34 -62.62 28.43
C GLN A 525 -26.16 -61.45 29.03
N PHE A 526 -26.51 -60.45 28.22
CA PHE A 526 -27.21 -59.24 28.69
C PHE A 526 -28.73 -59.28 28.45
N THR A 527 -29.25 -60.18 27.61
CA THR A 527 -30.70 -60.30 27.37
C THR A 527 -31.41 -61.21 28.37
N GLY A 528 -30.69 -62.15 29.00
CA GLY A 528 -31.28 -63.12 29.92
C GLY A 528 -32.43 -63.90 29.26
N SER A 529 -33.60 -63.93 29.91
CA SER A 529 -34.83 -64.56 29.37
C SER A 529 -35.76 -63.61 28.61
N VAL A 530 -35.31 -62.39 28.31
CA VAL A 530 -36.12 -61.36 27.64
C VAL A 530 -35.75 -61.31 26.15
N TYR A 531 -36.75 -61.25 25.29
CA TYR A 531 -36.56 -61.12 23.85
C TYR A 531 -36.31 -59.67 23.44
N TYR A 532 -35.30 -59.46 22.59
CA TYR A 532 -34.94 -58.16 22.03
C TYR A 532 -34.99 -58.23 20.50
N TRP A 533 -35.39 -57.11 19.87
CA TRP A 533 -35.25 -56.97 18.43
C TRP A 533 -33.79 -56.81 18.05
N ILE A 534 -33.40 -57.48 16.95
CA ILE A 534 -32.12 -57.35 16.27
C ILE A 534 -32.36 -56.94 14.81
N GLY A 535 -31.31 -56.56 14.10
CA GLY A 535 -31.43 -55.95 12.76
C GLY A 535 -31.76 -56.91 11.63
N LEU A 536 -32.10 -58.16 11.94
CA LEU A 536 -32.35 -59.19 10.94
C LEU A 536 -33.72 -58.99 10.29
N THR A 537 -33.76 -58.87 8.96
CA THR A 537 -34.99 -58.65 8.20
C THR A 537 -34.93 -59.26 6.80
N ASP A 538 -36.05 -59.75 6.31
CA ASP A 538 -36.29 -60.23 4.94
C ASP A 538 -37.23 -59.29 4.15
N ARG A 539 -37.50 -58.11 4.71
CA ARG A 539 -38.49 -57.17 4.18
C ARG A 539 -38.24 -56.88 2.70
N GLY A 540 -39.18 -57.20 1.81
CA GLY A 540 -39.09 -56.90 0.38
C GLY A 540 -38.86 -58.12 -0.51
N THR A 541 -38.21 -59.18 -0.01
CA THR A 541 -38.17 -60.49 -0.69
C THR A 541 -38.09 -61.57 0.37
N GLU A 542 -39.17 -62.34 0.50
CA GLU A 542 -39.25 -63.49 1.41
C GLU A 542 -38.05 -64.42 1.22
N ASP A 543 -37.52 -64.97 2.31
CA ASP A 543 -36.32 -65.81 2.35
C ASP A 543 -34.98 -65.12 1.96
N ASP A 544 -34.97 -63.80 1.73
CA ASP A 544 -33.75 -63.00 1.52
C ASP A 544 -33.38 -62.15 2.75
N TRP A 545 -32.89 -62.84 3.77
CA TRP A 545 -32.45 -62.24 5.03
C TRP A 545 -31.23 -61.33 4.88
N ARG A 546 -31.31 -60.15 5.49
CA ARG A 546 -30.25 -59.14 5.55
C ARG A 546 -30.26 -58.37 6.87
N TRP A 547 -29.14 -57.72 7.17
CA TRP A 547 -29.01 -56.84 8.33
C TRP A 547 -29.31 -55.39 7.96
N THR A 548 -30.00 -54.65 8.84
CA THR A 548 -30.34 -53.23 8.62
C THR A 548 -29.15 -52.28 8.62
N ASP A 549 -28.05 -52.68 9.25
CA ASP A 549 -26.78 -51.92 9.29
C ASP A 549 -25.93 -52.08 8.01
N GLY A 550 -26.39 -52.88 7.04
CA GLY A 550 -25.67 -53.16 5.79
C GLY A 550 -24.64 -54.29 5.88
N THR A 551 -24.50 -54.94 7.04
CA THR A 551 -23.63 -56.10 7.22
C THR A 551 -24.09 -57.26 6.35
N ALA A 552 -23.14 -57.95 5.71
CA ALA A 552 -23.44 -59.08 4.84
C ALA A 552 -24.02 -60.26 5.64
N PHE A 553 -25.19 -60.77 5.24
CA PHE A 553 -25.81 -61.92 5.88
C PHE A 553 -25.17 -63.23 5.40
N ASN A 554 -24.71 -64.07 6.33
CA ASN A 554 -24.11 -65.36 6.03
C ASN A 554 -25.06 -66.53 6.37
N ARG A 555 -25.78 -66.99 5.35
CA ARG A 555 -26.76 -68.10 5.45
C ARG A 555 -26.13 -69.44 5.86
N ALA A 556 -24.85 -69.68 5.56
CA ALA A 556 -24.19 -70.96 5.88
C ALA A 556 -23.88 -71.07 7.37
N ARG A 557 -23.49 -69.97 8.02
CA ARG A 557 -23.23 -69.92 9.47
C ARG A 557 -24.53 -69.93 10.29
N SER A 558 -25.61 -69.32 9.79
CA SER A 558 -26.88 -69.25 10.52
C SER A 558 -27.59 -70.61 10.66
N ARG A 559 -27.29 -71.58 9.79
CA ARG A 559 -27.87 -72.95 9.84
C ARG A 559 -27.07 -73.93 10.70
N ALA A 560 -25.87 -73.58 11.14
CA ALA A 560 -24.99 -74.49 11.89
C ALA A 560 -25.44 -74.74 13.34
N ILE A 561 -26.44 -73.99 13.85
CA ILE A 561 -26.94 -74.07 15.22
C ILE A 561 -28.11 -75.08 15.37
N ASP A 562 -28.70 -75.55 14.26
CA ASP A 562 -29.83 -76.50 14.25
C ASP A 562 -29.40 -77.96 13.96
N SER A 563 -28.20 -78.37 14.35
CA SER A 563 -27.78 -79.79 14.28
C SER A 563 -27.30 -80.27 15.66
N PRO A 564 -27.86 -81.36 16.23
CA PRO A 564 -27.35 -81.95 17.46
C PRO A 564 -25.93 -82.50 17.31
#